data_AF-A0A349FAH4-F1
#
_entry.id   AF-A0A349FAH4-F1
#
_cell.length_a   1.000
_cell.length_b   1.000
_cell.length_c   1.000
_cell.angle_alpha   90.00
_cell.angle_beta   90.00
_cell.angle_gamma   90.00
#
_symmetry.space_group_name_H-M   'P 1'
#
loop_
_entity.id
_entity.type
_entity.pdbx_description
1 polymer ?
#
loop_
_entity_poly.entity_id
_entity_poly.type
_entity_poly.pdbx_seq_one_letter_code
_entity_poly.pdbx_strand_id
1 'polypeptide(L)'
;VAVCASPAAIILAPTSGDVVIAAEKSGMALDLFAVQTVLPVSIAAIAVMSVAAYFWNKYLDKKVNTPMERIDVSEIEVKAPAYYSVLPFLPIIGVFLFNGRTLPGLSLDIYTIVVLSIFVAALVDYASKRFDGKATLEDLESCYEGMADAFKGVVMLLVAAGVFAQGLMSIGAIDNLLHLAETAGAGGIALMLILTGLTVAAAIATGSGNAPFYAFVELAPALAAKMGLNPAFLIIPMLQASNLGRTISPVSGVVVATSGMGKISPFEVVKRTSVPVIGGLITVIIGTLILVPMYA
;
A
#
# COMPACT_ATOMS: atom_id res chain seq x y z
N VAL A 1 -4.11 21.11 -3.75
CA VAL A 1 -2.84 20.39 -3.96
C VAL A 1 -2.53 19.36 -2.86
N ALA A 2 -2.34 19.74 -1.60
CA ALA A 2 -2.03 18.78 -0.53
C ALA A 2 -3.10 17.69 -0.34
N VAL A 3 -4.39 18.05 -0.44
CA VAL A 3 -5.51 17.11 -0.42
C VAL A 3 -5.48 16.13 -1.59
N CYS A 4 -4.85 16.48 -2.72
CA CYS A 4 -4.73 15.61 -3.89
C CYS A 4 -3.56 14.62 -3.77
N ALA A 5 -2.53 14.95 -2.97
CA ALA A 5 -1.40 14.06 -2.69
C ALA A 5 -1.65 13.10 -1.52
N SER A 6 -2.57 13.44 -0.63
CA SER A 6 -2.93 12.68 0.58
C SER A 6 -3.66 11.33 0.36
N PRO A 7 -4.44 11.09 -0.72
CA PRO A 7 -5.15 9.82 -0.90
C PRO A 7 -4.21 8.62 -1.07
N ALA A 8 -2.97 8.86 -1.51
CA ALA A 8 -1.95 7.81 -1.64
C ALA A 8 -1.31 7.40 -0.30
N ALA A 9 -1.69 8.04 0.82
CA ALA A 9 -1.04 7.86 2.11
C ALA A 9 -1.43 6.56 2.82
N ILE A 10 -2.66 6.08 2.62
CA ILE A 10 -3.21 4.95 3.36
C ILE A 10 -3.84 3.97 2.38
N ILE A 11 -3.49 2.70 2.53
CA ILE A 11 -4.06 1.62 1.73
C ILE A 11 -5.41 1.20 2.30
N LEU A 12 -6.41 1.24 1.43
CA LEU A 12 -7.77 0.77 1.68
C LEU A 12 -8.20 -0.34 0.72
N ALA A 13 -7.36 -0.68 -0.27
CA ALA A 13 -7.67 -1.70 -1.26
C ALA A 13 -7.27 -3.08 -0.72
N PRO A 14 -8.23 -3.95 -0.36
CA PRO A 14 -7.91 -5.25 0.25
C PRO A 14 -7.24 -6.20 -0.74
N THR A 15 -7.36 -5.96 -2.04
CA THR A 15 -6.82 -6.78 -3.12
C THR A 15 -5.61 -6.13 -3.81
N SER A 16 -4.99 -5.10 -3.21
CA SER A 16 -3.75 -4.55 -3.77
C SER A 16 -2.60 -5.55 -3.61
N GLY A 17 -1.69 -5.59 -4.58
CA GLY A 17 -0.63 -6.60 -4.62
C GLY A 17 0.25 -6.63 -3.37
N ASP A 18 0.52 -5.46 -2.79
CA ASP A 18 1.26 -5.33 -1.53
C ASP A 18 0.51 -5.86 -0.31
N VAL A 19 -0.81 -5.67 -0.22
CA VAL A 19 -1.64 -6.27 0.85
C VAL A 19 -1.71 -7.78 0.70
N VAL A 20 -1.83 -8.29 -0.53
CA VAL A 20 -1.83 -9.73 -0.81
C VAL A 20 -0.50 -10.36 -0.38
N ILE A 21 0.62 -9.77 -0.79
CA ILE A 21 1.96 -10.23 -0.38
C ILE A 21 2.13 -10.10 1.14
N ALA A 22 1.67 -9.01 1.74
CA ALA A 22 1.73 -8.80 3.19
C ALA A 22 0.98 -9.90 3.94
N ALA A 23 -0.23 -10.26 3.50
CA ALA A 23 -1.04 -11.32 4.09
C ALA A 23 -0.38 -12.69 3.96
N GLU A 24 0.14 -13.00 2.76
CA GLU A 24 0.87 -14.25 2.47
C GLU A 24 2.10 -14.39 3.37
N LYS A 25 2.94 -13.35 3.43
CA LYS A 25 4.16 -13.33 4.28
C LYS A 25 3.84 -13.29 5.77
N SER A 26 2.65 -12.81 6.14
CA SER A 26 2.16 -12.85 7.51
C SER A 26 1.55 -14.20 7.91
N GLY A 27 1.33 -15.11 6.97
CA GLY A 27 0.61 -16.37 7.21
C GLY A 27 -0.87 -16.17 7.58
N MET A 28 -1.46 -15.03 7.21
CA MET A 28 -2.84 -14.68 7.53
C MET A 28 -3.72 -14.75 6.29
N ALA A 29 -4.98 -15.14 6.45
CA ALA A 29 -5.96 -15.03 5.38
C ALA A 29 -6.18 -13.55 4.99
N LEU A 30 -6.36 -13.28 3.70
CA LEU A 30 -6.47 -11.91 3.17
C LEU A 30 -7.62 -11.13 3.79
N ASP A 31 -8.77 -11.77 4.02
CA ASP A 31 -9.92 -11.14 4.65
C ASP A 31 -9.60 -10.69 6.09
N LEU A 32 -8.91 -11.56 6.85
CA LEU A 32 -8.49 -11.28 8.21
C LEU A 32 -7.46 -10.14 8.24
N PHE A 33 -6.45 -10.21 7.37
CA PHE A 33 -5.39 -9.21 7.29
C PHE A 33 -5.91 -7.87 6.77
N ALA A 34 -6.58 -7.85 5.63
CA ALA A 34 -6.99 -6.60 5.01
C ALA A 34 -8.16 -5.92 5.74
N VAL A 35 -9.18 -6.67 6.14
CA VAL A 35 -10.45 -6.12 6.65
C VAL A 35 -10.48 -6.04 8.16
N GLN A 36 -9.91 -7.00 8.88
CA GLN A 36 -10.02 -7.03 10.35
C GLN A 36 -8.85 -6.36 11.05
N THR A 37 -7.65 -6.36 10.46
CA THR A 37 -6.48 -5.71 11.08
C THR A 37 -6.11 -4.41 10.39
N VAL A 38 -5.87 -4.42 9.08
CA VAL A 38 -5.39 -3.22 8.37
C VAL A 38 -6.47 -2.14 8.25
N LEU A 39 -7.69 -2.48 7.86
CA LEU A 39 -8.75 -1.50 7.63
C LEU A 39 -9.11 -0.66 8.87
N PRO A 40 -9.29 -1.22 10.09
CA PRO A 40 -9.57 -0.40 11.28
C PRO A 40 -8.43 0.55 11.62
N VAL A 41 -7.18 0.10 11.48
CA VAL A 41 -5.99 0.93 11.68
C VAL A 41 -5.94 2.06 10.64
N SER A 42 -6.20 1.75 9.37
CA SER A 42 -6.29 2.71 8.27
C SER A 42 -7.36 3.77 8.54
N ILE A 43 -8.57 3.39 8.98
CA ILE A 43 -9.66 4.34 9.29
C ILE A 43 -9.27 5.26 10.44
N ALA A 44 -8.70 4.71 11.52
CA ALA A 44 -8.22 5.51 12.65
C ALA A 44 -7.13 6.51 12.20
N ALA A 45 -6.17 6.05 11.38
CA ALA A 45 -5.13 6.91 10.83
C ALA A 45 -5.70 8.00 9.92
N ILE A 46 -6.68 7.70 9.06
CA ILE A 46 -7.37 8.71 8.23
C ILE A 46 -8.02 9.78 9.10
N ALA A 47 -8.70 9.40 10.19
CA ALA A 47 -9.35 10.35 11.08
C ALA A 47 -8.33 11.31 11.72
N VAL A 48 -7.23 10.78 12.25
CA VAL A 48 -6.13 11.58 12.84
C VAL A 48 -5.48 12.47 11.78
N MET A 49 -5.16 11.92 10.61
CA MET A 49 -4.60 12.66 9.49
C MET A 49 -5.51 13.79 9.03
N SER A 50 -6.82 13.57 8.97
CA SER A 50 -7.80 14.59 8.58
C SER A 50 -7.82 15.75 9.56
N VAL A 51 -7.83 15.46 10.86
CA VAL A 51 -7.78 16.48 11.92
C VAL A 51 -6.45 17.25 11.85
N ALA A 52 -5.33 16.53 11.75
CA ALA A 52 -4.01 17.12 11.63
C ALA A 52 -3.88 18.01 10.38
N ALA A 53 -4.41 17.54 9.24
CA ALA A 53 -4.41 18.29 7.99
C ALA A 53 -5.22 19.58 8.10
N TYR A 54 -6.37 19.56 8.77
CA TYR A 54 -7.17 20.76 8.99
C TYR A 54 -6.39 21.81 9.79
N PHE A 55 -5.84 21.46 10.95
CA PHE A 55 -5.13 22.41 11.80
C PHE A 55 -3.80 22.88 11.21
N TRP A 56 -3.03 21.96 10.63
CA TRP A 56 -1.72 22.25 10.06
C TRP A 56 -1.81 23.12 8.81
N ASN A 57 -2.71 22.78 7.88
CA ASN A 57 -2.90 23.59 6.69
C ASN A 57 -3.45 24.97 7.04
N LYS A 58 -4.40 25.08 7.99
CA LYS A 58 -4.90 26.37 8.47
C LYS A 58 -3.80 27.24 9.09
N TYR A 59 -2.87 26.64 9.83
CA TYR A 59 -1.71 27.35 10.36
C TYR A 59 -0.78 27.85 9.25
N LEU A 60 -0.47 26.99 8.26
CA LEU A 60 0.37 27.35 7.12
C LEU A 60 -0.28 28.42 6.25
N ASP A 61 -1.59 28.34 5.99
CA ASP A 61 -2.32 29.30 5.16
C ASP A 61 -2.37 30.68 5.83
N LYS A 62 -2.53 30.74 7.15
CA LYS A 62 -2.40 32.00 7.92
C LYS A 62 -0.99 32.61 7.82
N LYS A 63 0.05 31.78 7.70
CA LYS A 63 1.44 32.23 7.65
C LYS A 63 1.86 32.68 6.24
N VAL A 64 1.30 32.08 5.20
CA VAL A 64 1.67 32.32 3.80
C VAL A 64 0.71 33.31 3.11
N ASN A 65 -0.47 33.58 3.69
CA ASN A 65 -1.44 34.56 3.22
C ASN A 65 -1.82 34.35 1.74
N THR A 66 -2.05 33.10 1.36
CA THR A 66 -2.28 32.71 -0.03
C THR A 66 -3.73 32.97 -0.44
N PRO A 67 -4.02 33.71 -1.52
CA PRO A 67 -5.37 33.84 -2.05
C PRO A 67 -5.87 32.49 -2.57
N MET A 68 -7.15 32.20 -2.32
CA MET A 68 -7.79 30.96 -2.77
C MET A 68 -8.18 31.10 -4.25
N GLU A 69 -7.27 30.75 -5.16
CA GLU A 69 -7.59 30.69 -6.59
C GLU A 69 -8.30 29.36 -6.92
N ARG A 70 -9.50 29.46 -7.51
CA ARG A 70 -10.19 28.31 -8.10
C ARG A 70 -9.54 28.00 -9.44
N ILE A 71 -8.85 26.87 -9.53
CA ILE A 71 -8.41 26.31 -10.80
C ILE A 71 -9.65 25.68 -11.44
N ASP A 72 -9.97 26.09 -12.66
CA ASP A 72 -11.07 25.51 -13.43
C ASP A 72 -10.65 24.10 -13.89
N VAL A 73 -11.43 23.08 -13.51
CA VAL A 73 -11.15 21.67 -13.78
C VAL A 73 -12.08 21.20 -14.88
N SER A 74 -11.91 21.74 -16.08
CA SER A 74 -12.82 21.53 -17.22
C SER A 74 -12.32 20.51 -18.26
N GLU A 75 -11.25 19.75 -17.98
CA GLU A 75 -10.64 18.84 -18.98
C GLU A 75 -10.68 17.33 -18.64
N ILE A 76 -11.81 16.81 -18.15
CA ILE A 76 -12.01 15.34 -18.08
C ILE A 76 -13.30 14.96 -18.80
N GLU A 77 -13.23 14.81 -20.13
CA GLU A 77 -14.29 14.18 -20.91
C GLU A 77 -14.23 12.65 -20.72
N VAL A 78 -15.19 12.08 -20.00
CA VAL A 78 -15.34 10.62 -19.86
C VAL A 78 -16.18 10.09 -21.02
N LYS A 79 -15.54 9.41 -21.98
CA LYS A 79 -16.21 8.78 -23.15
C LYS A 79 -16.64 7.33 -22.92
N ALA A 80 -16.33 6.75 -21.75
CA ALA A 80 -16.59 5.34 -21.47
C ALA A 80 -18.02 5.09 -20.95
N PRO A 81 -18.67 3.95 -21.28
CA PRO A 81 -19.98 3.59 -20.75
C PRO A 81 -19.96 3.40 -19.24
N ALA A 82 -20.99 3.92 -18.54
CA ALA A 82 -21.02 3.95 -17.08
C ALA A 82 -20.92 2.56 -16.41
N TYR A 83 -21.35 1.47 -17.04
CA TYR A 83 -21.30 0.12 -16.46
C TYR A 83 -19.88 -0.45 -16.33
N TYR A 84 -18.90 0.03 -17.11
CA TYR A 84 -17.50 -0.39 -16.97
C TYR A 84 -16.93 -0.06 -15.59
N SER A 85 -17.49 0.95 -14.90
CA SER A 85 -17.06 1.35 -13.56
C SER A 85 -17.23 0.26 -12.49
N VAL A 86 -18.09 -0.74 -12.73
CA VAL A 86 -18.31 -1.86 -11.78
C VAL A 86 -17.23 -2.93 -11.91
N LEU A 87 -16.61 -3.07 -13.08
CA LEU A 87 -15.65 -4.15 -13.37
C LEU A 87 -14.43 -4.15 -12.43
N PRO A 88 -13.80 -3.00 -12.09
CA PRO A 88 -12.70 -2.97 -11.13
C PRO A 88 -13.06 -3.43 -9.72
N PHE A 89 -14.35 -3.46 -9.35
CA PHE A 89 -14.81 -3.92 -8.04
C PHE A 89 -15.09 -5.42 -7.99
N LEU A 90 -15.14 -6.11 -9.14
CA LEU A 90 -15.38 -7.56 -9.21
C LEU A 90 -14.42 -8.38 -8.35
N PRO A 91 -13.10 -8.12 -8.29
CA PRO A 91 -12.19 -8.88 -7.44
C PRO A 91 -12.56 -8.77 -5.96
N ILE A 92 -12.94 -7.56 -5.50
CA ILE A 92 -13.34 -7.32 -4.11
C ILE A 92 -14.63 -8.09 -3.80
N ILE A 93 -15.64 -7.98 -4.67
CA ILE A 93 -16.90 -8.72 -4.54
C ILE A 93 -16.64 -10.23 -4.50
N GLY A 94 -15.76 -10.73 -5.37
CA GLY A 94 -15.35 -12.13 -5.42
C GLY A 94 -14.69 -12.60 -4.12
N VAL A 95 -13.77 -11.82 -3.55
CA VAL A 95 -13.14 -12.15 -2.27
C VAL A 95 -14.16 -12.27 -1.15
N PHE A 96 -15.17 -11.39 -1.09
CA PHE A 96 -16.22 -11.48 -0.07
C PHE A 96 -17.20 -12.64 -0.31
N LEU A 97 -17.55 -12.94 -1.55
CA LEU A 97 -18.47 -14.03 -1.88
C LEU A 97 -17.82 -15.42 -1.67
N PHE A 98 -16.54 -15.55 -2.02
CA PHE A 98 -15.82 -16.82 -2.08
C PHE A 98 -14.81 -17.01 -0.94
N ASN A 99 -14.98 -16.30 0.19
CA ASN A 99 -14.16 -16.49 1.39
C ASN A 99 -14.48 -17.77 2.19
N GLY A 100 -15.39 -18.62 1.72
CA GLY A 100 -15.86 -19.84 2.40
C GLY A 100 -16.76 -19.61 3.63
N ARG A 101 -16.95 -18.37 4.10
CA ARG A 101 -17.89 -17.99 5.19
C ARG A 101 -19.25 -17.57 4.65
N THR A 102 -19.28 -16.90 3.51
CA THR A 102 -20.52 -16.34 2.92
C THR A 102 -21.30 -17.40 2.12
N LEU A 103 -20.59 -18.29 1.43
CA LEU A 103 -21.13 -19.49 0.78
C LEU A 103 -20.44 -20.72 1.40
N PRO A 104 -21.16 -21.57 2.16
CA PRO A 104 -20.55 -22.73 2.82
C PRO A 104 -19.91 -23.66 1.79
N GLY A 105 -18.60 -23.88 1.90
CA GLY A 105 -17.86 -24.85 1.09
C GLY A 105 -17.29 -24.33 -0.24
N LEU A 106 -17.49 -23.06 -0.60
CA LEU A 106 -16.84 -22.45 -1.77
C LEU A 106 -15.76 -21.46 -1.33
N SER A 107 -14.52 -21.97 -1.21
CA SER A 107 -13.33 -21.15 -1.05
C SER A 107 -12.56 -21.13 -2.38
N LEU A 108 -12.52 -19.97 -3.04
CA LEU A 108 -11.67 -19.78 -4.21
C LEU A 108 -10.40 -19.05 -3.80
N ASP A 109 -9.30 -19.43 -4.45
CA ASP A 109 -8.04 -18.72 -4.29
C ASP A 109 -8.12 -17.34 -4.95
N ILE A 110 -7.35 -16.39 -4.43
CA ILE A 110 -7.31 -15.00 -4.89
C ILE A 110 -6.92 -14.95 -6.37
N TYR A 111 -5.96 -15.77 -6.77
CA TYR A 111 -5.53 -15.85 -8.17
C TYR A 111 -6.70 -16.26 -9.08
N THR A 112 -7.51 -17.24 -8.66
CA THR A 112 -8.70 -17.67 -9.41
C THR A 112 -9.72 -16.54 -9.51
N ILE A 113 -9.95 -15.79 -8.42
CA ILE A 113 -10.89 -14.66 -8.40
C ILE A 113 -10.45 -13.54 -9.35
N VAL A 114 -9.15 -13.21 -9.37
CA VAL A 114 -8.60 -12.17 -10.25
C VAL A 114 -8.68 -12.61 -11.72
N VAL A 115 -8.29 -13.84 -12.05
CA VAL A 115 -8.38 -14.38 -13.41
C VAL A 115 -9.84 -14.44 -13.88
N LEU A 116 -10.76 -14.86 -13.02
CA LEU A 116 -12.19 -14.85 -13.31
C LEU A 116 -12.70 -13.43 -13.56
N SER A 117 -12.25 -12.45 -12.79
CA SER A 117 -12.64 -11.05 -12.97
C SER A 117 -12.17 -10.49 -14.31
N ILE A 118 -10.94 -10.82 -14.74
CA ILE A 118 -10.41 -10.46 -16.06
C ILE A 118 -11.23 -11.14 -17.16
N PHE A 119 -11.57 -12.43 -16.98
CA PHE A 119 -12.39 -13.17 -17.94
C PHE A 119 -13.79 -12.57 -18.09
N VAL A 120 -14.46 -12.24 -16.97
CA VAL A 120 -15.77 -11.58 -16.98
C VAL A 120 -15.67 -10.19 -17.62
N ALA A 121 -14.63 -9.42 -17.32
CA ALA A 121 -14.41 -8.11 -17.94
C ALA A 121 -14.22 -8.23 -19.46
N ALA A 122 -13.46 -9.21 -19.93
CA ALA A 122 -13.28 -9.49 -21.35
C ALA A 122 -14.60 -9.90 -22.04
N LEU A 123 -15.45 -10.70 -21.37
CA LEU A 123 -16.78 -11.05 -21.89
C LEU A 123 -17.71 -9.84 -21.97
N VAL A 124 -17.67 -8.96 -20.96
CA VAL A 124 -18.46 -7.71 -20.96
C VAL A 124 -17.98 -6.79 -22.08
N ASP A 125 -16.66 -6.66 -22.27
CA ASP A 125 -16.10 -5.85 -23.35
C ASP A 125 -16.46 -6.40 -24.75
N TYR A 126 -16.37 -7.72 -24.91
CA TYR A 126 -16.79 -8.43 -26.12
C TYR A 126 -18.28 -8.22 -26.46
N ALA A 127 -19.16 -8.32 -25.47
CA ALA A 127 -20.58 -8.06 -25.64
C ALA A 127 -20.86 -6.59 -25.96
N SER A 128 -20.13 -5.67 -25.33
CA SER A 128 -20.26 -4.22 -25.51
C SER A 128 -19.83 -3.75 -26.91
N LYS A 129 -18.84 -4.43 -27.50
CA LYS A 129 -18.35 -4.21 -28.88
C LYS A 129 -19.13 -4.99 -29.94
N ARG A 130 -20.32 -5.49 -29.62
CA ARG A 130 -21.18 -6.26 -30.56
C ARG A 130 -20.48 -7.48 -31.17
N PHE A 131 -19.77 -8.25 -30.34
CA PHE A 131 -19.13 -9.52 -30.71
C PHE A 131 -17.90 -9.37 -31.63
N ASP A 132 -17.26 -8.20 -31.65
CA ASP A 132 -15.95 -8.02 -32.30
C ASP A 132 -14.82 -8.59 -31.43
N GLY A 133 -14.42 -9.82 -31.74
CA GLY A 133 -13.37 -10.52 -30.99
C GLY A 133 -11.99 -9.92 -31.20
N LYS A 134 -11.73 -9.30 -32.36
CA LYS A 134 -10.42 -8.74 -32.68
C LYS A 134 -10.17 -7.48 -31.85
N ALA A 135 -11.13 -6.57 -31.83
CA ALA A 135 -11.05 -5.34 -31.03
C ALA A 135 -11.05 -5.62 -29.51
N THR A 136 -11.63 -6.74 -29.06
CA THR A 136 -11.58 -7.14 -27.64
C THR A 136 -10.18 -7.67 -27.26
N LEU A 137 -9.57 -8.47 -28.14
CA LEU A 137 -8.22 -9.00 -27.91
C LEU A 137 -7.14 -7.91 -27.98
N GLU A 138 -7.31 -6.92 -28.86
CA GLU A 138 -6.43 -5.73 -28.92
C GLU A 138 -6.51 -4.92 -27.62
N ASP A 139 -7.71 -4.68 -27.06
CA ASP A 139 -7.83 -3.96 -25.79
C ASP A 139 -7.30 -4.77 -24.60
N LEU A 140 -7.35 -6.10 -24.64
CA LEU A 140 -6.72 -6.95 -23.63
C LEU A 140 -5.19 -6.80 -23.59
N GLU A 141 -4.56 -6.32 -24.66
CA GLU A 141 -3.12 -6.00 -24.66
C GLU A 141 -2.78 -5.01 -23.55
N SER A 142 -3.62 -3.99 -23.32
CA SER A 142 -3.45 -3.04 -22.22
C SER A 142 -3.46 -3.69 -20.83
N CYS A 143 -4.27 -4.74 -20.66
CA CYS A 143 -4.29 -5.53 -19.43
C CYS A 143 -2.98 -6.31 -19.26
N TYR A 144 -2.47 -6.91 -20.33
CA TYR A 144 -1.20 -7.65 -20.32
C TYR A 144 0.01 -6.73 -20.13
N GLU A 145 0.01 -5.52 -20.71
CA GLU A 145 1.03 -4.50 -20.45
C GLU A 145 1.08 -4.13 -18.96
N GLY A 146 -0.09 -3.89 -18.35
CA GLY A 146 -0.18 -3.64 -16.91
C GLY A 146 0.36 -4.81 -16.06
N MET A 147 0.09 -6.06 -16.46
CA MET A 147 0.67 -7.24 -15.82
C MET A 147 2.19 -7.30 -16.02
N ALA A 148 2.70 -6.96 -17.20
CA ALA A 148 4.13 -6.95 -17.50
C ALA A 148 4.88 -5.89 -16.68
N ASP A 149 4.30 -4.71 -16.49
CA ASP A 149 4.87 -3.66 -15.65
C ASP A 149 4.87 -4.04 -14.17
N ALA A 150 3.79 -4.68 -13.69
CA ALA A 150 3.76 -5.27 -12.36
C ALA A 150 4.82 -6.36 -12.18
N PHE A 151 5.04 -7.21 -13.20
CA PHE A 151 6.08 -8.24 -13.17
C PHE A 151 7.49 -7.63 -13.09
N LYS A 152 7.80 -6.67 -13.96
CA LYS A 152 9.10 -5.98 -13.98
C LYS A 152 9.37 -5.22 -12.68
N GLY A 153 8.36 -4.58 -12.11
CA GLY A 153 8.49 -3.77 -10.90
C GLY A 153 8.48 -4.61 -9.61
N VAL A 154 7.41 -5.38 -9.39
CA VAL A 154 7.15 -6.07 -8.13
C VAL A 154 7.95 -7.36 -8.03
N VAL A 155 7.81 -8.25 -9.01
CA VAL A 155 8.39 -9.60 -8.94
C VAL A 155 9.91 -9.53 -8.92
N MET A 156 10.53 -8.69 -9.75
CA MET A 156 11.99 -8.54 -9.75
C MET A 156 12.54 -8.01 -8.42
N LEU A 157 11.84 -7.07 -7.77
CA LEU A 157 12.23 -6.57 -6.44
C LEU A 157 12.11 -7.64 -5.37
N LEU A 158 11.04 -8.43 -5.38
CA LEU A 158 10.85 -9.53 -4.42
C LEU A 158 11.92 -10.62 -4.59
N VAL A 159 12.24 -10.98 -5.84
CA VAL A 159 13.31 -11.96 -6.13
C VAL A 159 14.66 -11.43 -5.63
N ALA A 160 15.00 -10.18 -5.95
CA ALA A 160 16.24 -9.56 -5.48
C ALA A 160 16.31 -9.49 -3.94
N ALA A 161 15.21 -9.10 -3.30
CA ALA A 161 15.07 -9.02 -1.85
C ALA A 161 15.19 -10.40 -1.18
N GLY A 162 14.55 -11.42 -1.75
CA GLY A 162 14.63 -12.80 -1.28
C GLY A 162 16.05 -13.35 -1.39
N VAL A 163 16.73 -13.12 -2.51
CA VAL A 163 18.15 -13.51 -2.67
C VAL A 163 19.05 -12.75 -1.69
N PHE A 164 18.81 -11.46 -1.49
CA PHE A 164 19.53 -10.65 -0.49
C PHE A 164 19.33 -11.18 0.93
N ALA A 165 18.08 -11.49 1.30
CA ALA A 165 17.72 -12.06 2.58
C ALA A 165 18.42 -13.40 2.83
N GLN A 166 18.37 -14.31 1.84
CA GLN A 166 19.07 -15.59 1.90
C GLN A 166 20.59 -15.42 1.99
N GLY A 167 21.16 -14.44 1.29
CA GLY A 167 22.57 -14.08 1.41
C GLY A 167 22.93 -13.64 2.84
N LEU A 168 22.12 -12.75 3.43
CA LEU A 168 22.31 -12.26 4.80
C LEU A 168 22.18 -13.37 5.86
N MET A 169 21.25 -14.31 5.66
CA MET A 169 21.09 -15.50 6.49
C MET A 169 22.31 -16.41 6.38
N SER A 170 22.79 -16.66 5.16
CA SER A 170 23.91 -17.58 4.89
C SER A 170 25.23 -17.11 5.52
N ILE A 171 25.44 -15.79 5.62
CA ILE A 171 26.64 -15.21 6.27
C ILE A 171 26.47 -15.02 7.79
N GLY A 172 25.33 -15.40 8.38
CA GLY A 172 25.05 -15.23 9.80
C GLY A 172 24.87 -13.77 10.26
N ALA A 173 24.72 -12.82 9.32
CA ALA A 173 24.57 -11.41 9.65
C ALA A 173 23.23 -11.13 10.34
N ILE A 174 22.16 -11.85 9.96
CA ILE A 174 20.87 -11.75 10.66
C ILE A 174 21.01 -12.23 12.11
N ASP A 175 21.66 -13.36 12.36
CA ASP A 175 21.86 -13.87 13.72
C ASP A 175 22.67 -12.89 14.58
N ASN A 176 23.69 -12.25 14.02
CA ASN A 176 24.47 -11.23 14.71
C ASN A 176 23.65 -9.95 14.99
N LEU A 177 22.86 -9.47 14.03
CA LEU A 177 21.96 -8.33 14.23
C LEU A 177 20.91 -8.61 15.31
N LEU A 178 20.39 -9.84 15.36
CA LEU A 178 19.45 -10.29 16.38
C LEU A 178 20.13 -10.39 17.75
N HIS A 179 21.36 -10.93 17.82
CA HIS A 179 22.10 -10.98 19.08
C HIS A 179 22.40 -9.58 19.63
N LEU A 180 22.71 -8.63 18.75
CA LEU A 180 22.85 -7.21 19.11
C LEU A 180 21.53 -6.59 19.58
N ALA A 181 20.41 -6.95 18.94
CA ALA A 181 19.08 -6.50 19.36
C ALA A 181 18.71 -7.08 20.74
N GLU A 182 18.89 -8.39 20.97
CA GLU A 182 18.63 -9.05 22.25
C GLU A 182 19.50 -8.49 23.39
N THR A 183 20.81 -8.33 23.14
CA THR A 183 21.74 -7.75 24.13
C THR A 183 21.49 -6.28 24.40
N ALA A 184 20.98 -5.52 23.42
CA ALA A 184 20.49 -4.16 23.61
C ALA A 184 19.12 -4.10 24.31
N GLY A 185 18.49 -5.24 24.62
CA GLY A 185 17.13 -5.30 25.16
C GLY A 185 16.05 -4.81 24.19
N ALA A 186 16.36 -4.80 22.89
CA ALA A 186 15.44 -4.42 21.83
C ALA A 186 14.36 -5.51 21.69
N GLY A 187 13.28 -5.40 22.47
CA GLY A 187 12.10 -6.25 22.34
C GLY A 187 11.42 -6.12 20.97
N GLY A 188 10.39 -6.93 20.70
CA GLY A 188 9.71 -6.93 19.40
C GLY A 188 9.20 -5.56 18.93
N ILE A 189 8.87 -4.66 19.87
CA ILE A 189 8.52 -3.27 19.59
C ILE A 189 9.70 -2.49 18.97
N ALA A 190 10.91 -2.65 19.49
CA ALA A 190 12.09 -1.97 18.96
C ALA A 190 12.42 -2.43 17.54
N LEU A 191 12.32 -3.74 17.26
CA LEU A 191 12.48 -4.28 15.92
C LEU A 191 11.44 -3.71 14.95
N MET A 192 10.17 -3.68 15.36
CA MET A 192 9.07 -3.08 14.59
C MET A 192 9.38 -1.62 14.26
N LEU A 193 9.82 -0.81 15.23
CA LEU A 193 10.15 0.60 15.02
C LEU A 193 11.34 0.79 14.08
N ILE A 194 12.38 -0.05 14.19
CA ILE A 194 13.56 0.00 13.31
C ILE A 194 13.16 -0.30 11.87
N LEU A 195 12.46 -1.42 11.63
CA LEU A 195 12.03 -1.80 10.28
C LEU A 195 11.07 -0.78 9.68
N THR A 196 10.13 -0.28 10.47
CA THR A 196 9.21 0.78 10.07
C THR A 196 9.96 2.05 9.71
N GLY A 197 10.90 2.50 10.55
CA GLY A 197 11.70 3.71 10.31
C GLY A 197 12.59 3.61 9.08
N LEU A 198 13.25 2.47 8.87
CA LEU A 198 14.03 2.19 7.65
C LEU A 198 13.15 2.22 6.41
N THR A 199 11.95 1.65 6.50
CA THR A 199 10.97 1.63 5.40
C THR A 199 10.51 3.05 5.05
N VAL A 200 10.20 3.89 6.04
CA VAL A 200 9.87 5.31 5.81
C VAL A 200 11.03 6.04 5.13
N ALA A 201 12.25 5.89 5.64
CA ALA A 201 13.43 6.57 5.09
C ALA A 201 13.67 6.17 3.63
N ALA A 202 13.58 4.87 3.32
CA ALA A 202 13.69 4.36 1.97
C ALA A 202 12.53 4.83 1.07
N ALA A 203 11.30 4.90 1.57
CA ALA A 203 10.15 5.41 0.82
C ALA A 203 10.29 6.91 0.49
N ILE A 204 10.82 7.70 1.41
CA ILE A 204 11.12 9.12 1.17
C ILE A 204 12.21 9.26 0.10
N ALA A 205 13.28 8.48 0.20
CA ALA A 205 14.42 8.55 -0.72
C ALA A 205 14.06 8.08 -2.14
N THR A 206 13.26 7.02 -2.25
CA THR A 206 12.89 6.43 -3.54
C THR A 206 11.63 7.03 -4.16
N GLY A 207 10.80 7.72 -3.37
CA GLY A 207 9.49 8.20 -3.81
C GLY A 207 8.49 7.09 -4.15
N SER A 208 8.76 5.85 -3.73
CA SER A 208 7.95 4.66 -3.99
C SER A 208 7.38 4.10 -2.68
N GLY A 209 6.07 3.85 -2.66
CA GLY A 209 5.40 3.19 -1.53
C GLY A 209 5.54 1.67 -1.57
N ASN A 210 5.90 1.11 -2.72
CA ASN A 210 5.92 -0.35 -2.91
C ASN A 210 7.34 -0.91 -2.86
N ALA A 211 8.33 -0.18 -3.41
CA ALA A 211 9.69 -0.69 -3.51
C ALA A 211 10.36 -0.96 -2.16
N PRO A 212 10.30 -0.05 -1.16
CA PRO A 212 10.84 -0.33 0.17
C PRO A 212 10.11 -1.47 0.87
N PHE A 213 8.78 -1.52 0.76
CA PHE A 213 7.96 -2.57 1.34
C PHE A 213 8.37 -3.95 0.79
N TYR A 214 8.43 -4.12 -0.54
CA TYR A 214 8.85 -5.38 -1.16
C TYR A 214 10.28 -5.77 -0.82
N ALA A 215 11.18 -4.80 -0.65
CA ALA A 215 12.55 -5.08 -0.25
C ALA A 215 12.66 -5.67 1.17
N PHE A 216 11.86 -5.16 2.11
CA PHE A 216 11.96 -5.54 3.51
C PHE A 216 10.96 -6.61 3.96
N VAL A 217 9.83 -6.79 3.27
CA VAL A 217 8.80 -7.77 3.64
C VAL A 217 9.33 -9.21 3.58
N GLU A 218 10.29 -9.50 2.70
CA GLU A 218 10.96 -10.81 2.62
C GLU A 218 11.81 -11.13 3.86
N LEU A 219 12.30 -10.10 4.56
CA LEU A 219 13.11 -10.26 5.77
C LEU A 219 12.24 -10.40 7.04
N ALA A 220 11.03 -9.84 7.04
CA ALA A 220 10.19 -9.76 8.23
C ALA A 220 9.82 -11.13 8.84
N PRO A 221 9.42 -12.17 8.07
CA PRO A 221 9.09 -13.48 8.63
C PRO A 221 10.28 -14.16 9.30
N ALA A 222 11.48 -14.08 8.71
CA ALA A 222 12.68 -14.68 9.26
C ALA A 222 13.09 -14.02 10.59
N LEU A 223 12.99 -12.69 10.66
CA LEU A 223 13.24 -11.93 11.89
C LEU A 223 12.19 -12.21 12.95
N ALA A 224 10.92 -12.29 12.58
CA ALA A 224 9.82 -12.59 13.48
C ALA A 224 9.97 -14.00 14.10
N ALA A 225 10.24 -15.02 13.27
CA ALA A 225 10.39 -16.40 13.72
C ALA A 225 11.52 -16.57 14.76
N LYS A 226 12.64 -15.87 14.58
CA LYS A 226 13.78 -15.93 15.51
C LYS A 226 13.46 -15.31 16.87
N MET A 227 12.61 -14.29 16.91
CA MET A 227 12.19 -13.61 18.14
C MET A 227 10.87 -14.14 18.72
N GLY A 228 10.28 -15.19 18.12
CA GLY A 228 8.97 -15.72 18.49
C GLY A 228 7.81 -14.75 18.26
N LEU A 229 8.00 -13.75 17.38
CA LEU A 229 7.00 -12.73 17.11
C LEU A 229 6.02 -13.18 16.03
N ASN A 230 4.82 -12.62 16.06
CA ASN A 230 3.90 -12.71 14.95
C ASN A 230 4.45 -11.89 13.75
N PRO A 231 4.66 -12.46 12.55
CA PRO A 231 5.16 -11.71 11.40
C PRO A 231 4.28 -10.51 11.03
N ALA A 232 2.95 -10.61 11.22
CA ALA A 232 2.01 -9.52 10.97
C ALA A 232 2.33 -8.27 11.82
N PHE A 233 2.87 -8.46 13.03
CA PHE A 233 3.25 -7.39 13.95
C PHE A 233 4.36 -6.49 13.36
N LEU A 234 5.21 -7.06 12.50
CA LEU A 234 6.26 -6.32 11.78
C LEU A 234 5.74 -5.79 10.44
N ILE A 235 5.01 -6.61 9.69
CA ILE A 235 4.62 -6.34 8.29
C ILE A 235 3.58 -5.22 8.17
N ILE A 236 2.57 -5.19 9.05
CA ILE A 236 1.49 -4.18 9.00
C ILE A 236 2.03 -2.74 9.08
N PRO A 237 2.84 -2.38 10.11
CA PRO A 237 3.36 -1.03 10.20
C PRO A 237 4.34 -0.72 9.07
N MET A 238 5.13 -1.68 8.59
CA MET A 238 5.99 -1.51 7.42
C MET A 238 5.19 -1.15 6.15
N LEU A 239 4.11 -1.89 5.87
CA LEU A 239 3.24 -1.66 4.72
C LEU A 239 2.68 -0.24 4.71
N GLN A 240 2.11 0.18 5.84
CA GLN A 240 1.53 1.52 5.97
C GLN A 240 2.60 2.61 5.97
N ALA A 241 3.72 2.39 6.64
CA ALA A 241 4.82 3.34 6.71
C ALA A 241 5.47 3.62 5.35
N SER A 242 5.57 2.60 4.49
CA SER A 242 6.07 2.76 3.13
C SER A 242 5.16 3.69 2.31
N ASN A 243 3.84 3.51 2.40
CA ASN A 243 2.86 4.35 1.70
C ASN A 243 2.79 5.77 2.28
N LEU A 244 2.83 5.90 3.60
CA LEU A 244 2.92 7.18 4.29
C LEU A 244 4.20 7.93 3.88
N GLY A 245 5.35 7.27 3.88
CA GLY A 245 6.65 7.85 3.47
C GLY A 245 6.65 8.35 2.02
N ARG A 246 5.97 7.64 1.11
CA ARG A 246 5.80 8.08 -0.28
C ARG A 246 5.16 9.48 -0.37
N THR A 247 4.17 9.77 0.47
CA THR A 247 3.42 11.04 0.42
C THR A 247 4.15 12.26 0.97
N ILE A 248 5.29 12.03 1.62
CA ILE A 248 6.22 13.09 2.08
C ILE A 248 7.54 13.04 1.30
N SER A 249 7.58 12.32 0.18
CA SER A 249 8.73 12.30 -0.72
C SER A 249 8.60 13.38 -1.80
N PRO A 250 9.56 14.31 -1.92
CA PRO A 250 9.55 15.34 -2.97
C PRO A 250 9.81 14.77 -4.37
N VAL A 251 10.31 13.54 -4.46
CA VAL A 251 10.57 12.84 -5.72
C VAL A 251 9.48 11.85 -6.11
N SER A 252 8.43 11.70 -5.28
CA SER A 252 7.31 10.82 -5.64
C SER A 252 6.49 11.41 -6.79
N GLY A 253 6.14 10.57 -7.77
CA GLY A 253 5.37 11.00 -8.93
C GLY A 253 4.04 11.67 -8.58
N VAL A 254 3.39 11.25 -7.48
CA VAL A 254 2.12 11.84 -7.01
C VAL A 254 2.33 13.26 -6.48
N VAL A 255 3.40 13.50 -5.72
CA VAL A 255 3.75 14.84 -5.23
C VAL A 255 4.20 15.73 -6.38
N VAL A 256 5.03 15.22 -7.30
CA VAL A 256 5.50 15.96 -8.47
C VAL A 256 4.33 16.34 -9.37
N ALA A 257 3.44 15.42 -9.71
CA ALA A 257 2.27 15.68 -10.55
C ALA A 257 1.32 16.70 -9.90
N THR A 258 0.98 16.51 -8.63
CA THR A 258 0.08 17.44 -7.92
C THR A 258 0.70 18.82 -7.74
N SER A 259 2.02 18.91 -7.49
CA SER A 259 2.75 20.17 -7.45
C SER A 259 2.79 20.88 -8.80
N GLY A 260 2.92 20.12 -9.90
CA GLY A 260 2.90 20.63 -11.27
C GLY A 260 1.53 21.22 -11.64
N MET A 261 0.45 20.49 -11.32
CA MET A 261 -0.93 20.99 -11.49
C MET A 261 -1.19 22.24 -10.64
N GLY A 262 -0.63 22.28 -9.42
CA GLY A 262 -0.76 23.40 -8.50
C GLY A 262 0.18 24.57 -8.76
N LYS A 263 1.11 24.46 -9.72
CA LYS A 263 2.19 25.43 -9.97
C LYS A 263 2.96 25.84 -8.70
N ILE A 264 3.14 24.90 -7.77
CA ILE A 264 3.90 25.11 -6.52
C ILE A 264 5.08 24.16 -6.45
N SER A 265 6.04 24.45 -5.58
CA SER A 265 7.19 23.57 -5.38
C SER A 265 6.76 22.23 -4.73
N PRO A 266 7.31 21.07 -5.15
CA PRO A 266 7.10 19.79 -4.49
C PRO A 266 7.36 19.85 -2.98
N PHE A 267 8.36 20.63 -2.55
CA PHE A 267 8.69 20.81 -1.14
C PHE A 267 7.57 21.51 -0.34
N GLU A 268 6.77 22.37 -0.97
CA GLU A 268 5.62 22.99 -0.31
C GLU A 268 4.49 21.99 -0.09
N VAL A 269 4.29 21.06 -1.02
CA VAL A 269 3.35 19.95 -0.86
C VAL A 269 3.79 19.05 0.29
N VAL A 270 5.07 18.64 0.30
CA VAL A 270 5.65 17.81 1.38
C VAL A 270 5.52 18.48 2.74
N LYS A 271 5.78 19.79 2.82
CA LYS A 271 5.63 20.56 4.07
C LYS A 271 4.20 20.56 4.60
N ARG A 272 3.21 20.52 3.69
CA ARG A 272 1.78 20.48 4.04
C ARG A 272 1.32 19.07 4.42
N THR A 273 1.93 18.03 3.87
CA THR A 273 1.59 16.62 4.16
C THR A 273 2.37 16.02 5.33
N SER A 274 3.51 16.61 5.74
CA SER A 274 4.41 16.06 6.76
C SER A 274 3.76 15.81 8.12
N VAL A 275 3.08 16.81 8.69
CA VAL A 275 2.45 16.70 10.02
C VAL A 275 1.29 15.69 10.02
N PRO A 276 0.36 15.72 9.04
CA PRO A 276 -0.63 14.66 8.90
C PRO A 276 0.01 13.27 8.84
N VAL A 277 1.03 13.08 8.00
CA VAL A 277 1.68 11.78 7.80
C VAL A 277 2.37 11.26 9.06
N ILE A 278 3.03 12.13 9.84
CA ILE A 278 3.59 11.76 11.15
C ILE A 278 2.47 11.31 12.11
N GLY A 279 1.35 12.03 12.15
CA GLY A 279 0.19 11.64 12.96
C GLY A 279 -0.41 10.30 12.51
N GLY A 280 -0.48 10.06 11.21
CA GLY A 280 -0.90 8.79 10.62
C GLY A 280 0.04 7.65 11.02
N LEU A 281 1.35 7.84 10.90
CA LEU A 281 2.36 6.84 11.24
C LEU A 281 2.31 6.45 12.73
N ILE A 282 2.18 7.43 13.62
CA ILE A 282 2.02 7.19 15.06
C ILE A 282 0.74 6.37 15.33
N THR A 283 -0.36 6.72 14.66
CA THR A 283 -1.63 6.02 14.79
C THR A 283 -1.54 4.58 14.30
N VAL A 284 -0.82 4.35 13.20
CA VAL A 284 -0.55 3.00 12.67
C VAL A 284 0.25 2.17 13.66
N ILE A 285 1.32 2.74 14.24
CA ILE A 285 2.17 2.05 15.21
C ILE A 285 1.34 1.68 16.45
N ILE A 286 0.59 2.62 17.01
CA ILE A 286 -0.27 2.39 18.19
C ILE A 286 -1.38 1.39 17.86
N GLY A 287 -2.02 1.53 16.70
CA GLY A 287 -3.08 0.62 16.25
C GLY A 287 -2.57 -0.81 16.10
N THR A 288 -1.36 -0.99 15.56
CA THR A 288 -0.69 -2.30 15.47
C THR A 288 -0.43 -2.87 16.86
N LEU A 289 0.09 -2.07 17.79
CA LEU A 289 0.36 -2.51 19.17
C LEU A 289 -0.90 -2.98 19.92
N ILE A 290 -2.07 -2.45 19.57
CA ILE A 290 -3.34 -2.78 20.23
C ILE A 290 -4.03 -3.97 19.55
N LEU A 291 -4.05 -4.00 18.22
CA LEU A 291 -4.85 -4.96 17.46
C LEU A 291 -4.11 -6.25 17.10
N VAL A 292 -2.78 -6.22 17.06
CA VAL A 292 -1.98 -7.36 16.62
C VAL A 292 -1.22 -7.94 17.82
N PRO A 293 -1.46 -9.21 18.19
CA PRO A 293 -0.70 -9.83 19.26
C PRO A 293 0.77 -9.92 18.86
N MET A 294 1.65 -9.48 19.76
CA MET A 294 3.09 -9.43 19.50
C MET A 294 3.71 -10.82 19.34
N TYR A 295 3.21 -11.79 20.11
CA TYR A 295 3.62 -13.19 20.06
C TYR A 295 2.52 -14.02 19.42
N ALA A 296 2.92 -15.05 18.67
CA ALA A 296 2.03 -16.01 18.03
C ALA A 296 1.44 -17.02 19.03
#